data_AF-A0AA51G870-F1
#
_entry.id   AF-A0AA51G870-F1
#
_cell.length_a   1.000
_cell.length_b   1.000
_cell.length_c   1.000
_cell.angle_alpha   90.00
_cell.angle_beta   90.00
_cell.angle_gamma   90.00
#
_symmetry.space_group_name_H-M   'P 1'
#
loop_
_entity.id
_entity.type
_entity.pdbx_description
1 polymer ?
#
loop_
_entity_poly.entity_id
_entity_poly.type
_entity_poly.pdbx_seq_one_letter_code
_entity_poly.pdbx_strand_id
1 'polypeptide(L)' 'IEIGMDVAASEFYKGGLYDLDFKNPKSNQADYLSSDKLADLYLDFIKDFPMVSIEDPFDQDDWAAW' A
#
# COMPACT_ATOMS: atom_id res chain seq x y z
N ILE A 1 -17.97 4.43 15.28
CA ILE A 1 -16.69 5.05 14.91
C ILE A 1 -16.12 4.16 13.82
N GLU A 2 -15.80 4.75 12.68
CA GLU A 2 -15.28 4.06 11.49
C GLU A 2 -13.91 4.65 11.16
N ILE A 3 -13.12 3.97 10.32
CA ILE A 3 -11.75 4.33 10.00
C ILE A 3 -11.63 4.62 8.50
N GLY A 4 -10.93 5.70 8.17
CA GLY A 4 -10.42 5.97 6.83
C GLY A 4 -8.89 6.05 6.86
N MET A 5 -8.24 5.67 5.76
CA MET A 5 -6.78 5.73 5.60
C MET A 5 -6.42 6.46 4.31
N ASP A 6 -5.47 7.39 4.39
CA ASP A 6 -4.75 7.95 3.24
C ASP A 6 -3.36 7.31 3.24
N VAL A 7 -3.10 6.51 2.20
CA VAL A 7 -1.86 5.73 2.10
C VAL A 7 -0.75 6.52 1.41
N ALA A 8 -1.11 7.39 0.47
CA ALA A 8 -0.17 8.08 -0.41
C ALA A 8 0.88 7.12 -1.02
N ALA A 9 0.43 5.99 -1.61
CA ALA A 9 1.31 4.89 -1.97
C ALA A 9 2.39 5.22 -3.01
N SER A 10 2.19 6.28 -3.80
CA SER A 10 3.19 6.85 -4.70
C SER A 10 4.50 7.22 -3.98
N GLU A 11 4.46 7.62 -2.71
CA GLU A 11 5.65 8.01 -1.93
C GLU A 11 6.61 6.84 -1.65
N PHE A 12 6.11 5.61 -1.74
CA PHE A 12 6.88 4.39 -1.50
C PHE A 12 6.84 3.39 -2.66
N TYR A 13 6.35 3.81 -3.82
CA TYR A 13 6.42 3.03 -5.05
C TYR A 13 7.82 3.10 -5.67
N LYS A 14 8.43 1.94 -5.90
CA LYS A 14 9.82 1.80 -6.39
C LYS A 14 9.91 0.65 -7.39
N GLY A 15 9.99 1.00 -8.67
CA GLY A 15 10.30 0.04 -9.73
C GLY A 15 9.24 -1.06 -9.91
N GLY A 16 7.96 -0.73 -9.79
CA GLY A 16 6.86 -1.69 -9.94
C GLY A 16 6.43 -2.38 -8.65
N LEU A 17 7.04 -2.04 -7.52
CA LEU A 17 6.78 -2.63 -6.21
C LEU A 17 6.66 -1.55 -5.13
N TYR A 18 6.17 -1.92 -3.95
CA TYR A 18 5.90 -1.01 -2.84
C TYR A 18 6.78 -1.31 -1.63
N ASP A 19 7.53 -0.30 -1.18
CA ASP A 19 8.47 -0.37 -0.06
C ASP A 19 7.81 0.12 1.25
N LEU A 20 7.22 -0.78 2.02
CA LEU A 20 6.58 -0.41 3.30
C LEU A 20 7.58 0.08 4.37
N ASP A 21 8.89 -0.03 4.14
CA ASP A 21 9.95 0.49 5.01
C ASP A 21 10.73 1.64 4.35
N PHE A 22 10.10 2.41 3.45
CA PHE A 22 10.77 3.42 2.61
C PHE A 22 11.56 4.51 3.35
N LYS A 23 11.27 4.75 4.63
CA LYS A 23 11.99 5.73 5.47
C LYS A 23 13.29 5.17 6.02
N ASN A 24 13.50 3.85 5.95
CA ASN A 24 14.75 3.21 6.34
C ASN A 24 15.76 3.28 5.19
N PRO A 25 16.92 3.93 5.37
CA PRO A 25 17.98 3.97 4.35
C PRO A 25 18.56 2.60 3.99
N LYS A 26 18.27 1.56 4.78
CA LYS A 26 18.67 0.17 4.58
C LYS A 26 17.49 -0.75 4.25
N SER A 27 16.38 -0.21 3.74
CA SER A 27 15.24 -1.01 3.31
C SER A 27 15.69 -2.10 2.32
N ASN A 28 15.14 -3.30 2.49
CA ASN A 28 15.52 -4.48 1.75
C ASN A 28 14.53 -4.71 0.60
N GLN A 29 15.02 -4.63 -0.63
CA GLN A 29 14.19 -4.78 -1.83
C GLN A 29 13.46 -6.14 -1.91
N ALA A 30 13.97 -7.18 -1.26
CA ALA A 30 13.29 -8.48 -1.21
C ALA A 30 11.96 -8.46 -0.42
N ASP A 31 11.75 -7.45 0.42
CA ASP A 31 10.55 -7.29 1.24
C ASP A 31 9.49 -6.42 0.55
N TYR A 32 9.79 -5.88 -0.65
CA TYR A 32 8.84 -5.02 -1.36
C TYR A 32 7.65 -5.84 -1.86
N LEU A 33 6.46 -5.23 -1.80
CA LEU A 33 5.23 -5.89 -2.20
C LEU A 33 4.90 -5.60 -3.66
N SER A 34 4.37 -6.58 -4.38
CA SER A 34 3.65 -6.33 -5.62
C SER A 34 2.30 -5.68 -5.31
N SER A 35 1.67 -5.06 -6.31
CA SER A 35 0.34 -4.46 -6.16
C SER A 35 -0.69 -5.47 -5.64
N ASP A 36 -0.66 -6.71 -6.13
CA ASP A 36 -1.53 -7.80 -5.61
C ASP A 36 -1.33 -8.07 -4.11
N LYS A 37 -0.08 -8.14 -3.65
CA LYS A 37 0.21 -8.39 -2.23
C LYS A 37 -0.16 -7.21 -1.34
N LEU A 38 -0.03 -6.00 -1.87
CA LEU A 38 -0.45 -4.80 -1.18
C LEU A 38 -1.99 -4.73 -1.09
N ALA A 39 -2.70 -5.15 -2.13
CA ALA A 39 -4.16 -5.31 -2.12
C ALA A 39 -4.62 -6.32 -1.07
N ASP A 40 -3.97 -7.49 -1.01
CA ASP A 40 -4.26 -8.52 0.00
C ASP A 40 -4.08 -7.98 1.43
N LEU A 41 -3.03 -7.18 1.67
CA LEU A 41 -2.81 -6.52 2.96
C LEU A 41 -3.96 -5.56 3.33
N TYR A 42 -4.44 -4.76 2.37
CA TYR A 42 -5.60 -3.88 2.61
C TYR A 42 -6.88 -4.67 2.88
N LEU A 43 -7.09 -5.80 2.19
CA LEU A 43 -8.24 -6.67 2.44
C LEU A 43 -8.22 -7.26 3.85
N ASP A 44 -7.04 -7.65 4.35
CA ASP A 44 -6.87 -8.08 5.74
C ASP A 44 -7.21 -6.95 6.72
N PHE A 45 -6.80 -5.70 6.45
CA PHE A 45 -7.20 -4.56 7.27
C PHE A 45 -8.71 -4.28 7.24
N ILE A 46 -9.35 -4.39 6.08
CA ILE A 46 -10.80 -4.21 5.93
C ILE A 46 -11.56 -5.28 6.71
N LYS A 47 -11.02 -6.49 6.78
CA LYS A 47 -11.62 -7.60 7.53
C LYS A 47 -11.48 -7.42 9.04
N ASP A 48 -10.33 -6.93 9.51
CA ASP A 48 -10.00 -6.89 10.93
C ASP A 48 -10.39 -5.57 11.62
N PHE A 49 -10.60 -4.49 10.84
CA PHE A 49 -10.92 -3.15 11.35
C PHE A 49 -12.16 -2.56 10.66
N PRO A 50 -12.90 -1.62 11.30
CA PRO A 50 -14.08 -0.97 10.70
C PRO A 50 -13.66 0.10 9.65
N MET A 51 -12.93 -0.34 8.62
CA MET A 51 -12.47 0.49 7.50
C MET A 51 -13.63 0.78 6.56
N VAL A 52 -13.81 2.05 6.20
CA VAL A 52 -14.86 2.51 5.27
C VAL A 52 -14.32 3.34 4.11
N SER A 53 -13.04 3.72 4.14
CA SER A 53 -12.40 4.49 3.06
C SER A 53 -10.89 4.22 3.01
N ILE A 54 -10.34 4.08 1.81
CA ILE A 54 -8.90 4.05 1.55
C ILE A 54 -8.62 5.00 0.37
N GLU A 55 -7.76 5.98 0.58
CA GLU A 55 -7.30 6.96 -0.41
C GLU A 55 -5.86 6.62 -0.82
N ASP A 56 -5.56 6.79 -2.12
CA ASP A 56 -4.28 6.50 -2.76
C ASP A 56 -3.62 5.16 -2.37
N PRO A 57 -4.34 4.02 -2.47
CA PRO A 57 -3.81 2.69 -2.12
C PRO A 57 -2.67 2.22 -3.02
N PHE A 58 -2.58 2.76 -4.23
CA PHE A 58 -1.57 2.42 -5.24
C PHE A 58 -0.92 3.68 -5.82
N ASP A 59 0.08 3.47 -6.68
CA ASP A 59 0.80 4.56 -7.32
C ASP A 59 -0.12 5.28 -8.31
N GLN A 60 0.05 6.60 -8.44
CA GLN A 60 -0.76 7.45 -9.32
C GLN A 60 -0.83 6.98 -10.78
N ASP A 61 0.17 6.23 -11.26
CA ASP A 61 0.25 5.72 -12.62
C ASP A 61 0.14 4.18 -12.70
N ASP A 62 -0.05 3.47 -11.58
CA ASP A 62 -0.28 2.01 -11.55
C ASP A 62 -1.76 1.66 -11.78
N TRP A 63 -2.28 2.05 -12.96
CA TRP A 63 -3.68 1.87 -13.36
C TRP A 63 -4.18 0.41 -13.35
N ALA A 64 -3.28 -0.56 -13.41
CA ALA A 64 -3.66 -1.97 -13.37
C ALA A 64 -4.00 -2.44 -11.96
N ALA A 65 -3.47 -1.77 -10.93
CA ALA A 65 -3.72 -2.07 -9.53
C ALA A 65 -4.97 -1.37 -8.97
N TRP A 66 -5.29 -0.17 -9.48
CA TRP A 66 -6.45 0.64 -9.11
C TRP A 66 -7.81 -0.01 -9.42
#